data_AF-A0AA40YJC6-F1
#
_entry.id   AF-A0AA40YJC6-F1
#
_cell.length_a   1.000
_cell.length_b   1.000
_cell.length_c   1.000
_cell.angle_alpha   90.00
_cell.angle_beta   90.00
_cell.angle_gamma   90.00
#
_symmetry.space_group_name_H-M   'P 1'
#
loop_
_entity.id
_entity.type
_entity.pdbx_description
1 polymer ?
#
loop_
_entity_poly.entity_id
_entity_poly.type
_entity_poly.pdbx_seq_one_letter_code
_entity_poly.pdbx_strand_id
1 'polypeptide(L)'
;MTENPSVPGPRRDMAMHNDWWASGWDHVLPRQGFPLTMLIGTASQPGFTGSLDDLLQEIFDGHWDMIGGDLDGALTFSWPDEEWDYEEAPEGREACEANRWEKFDAMLTAAGFPVPATVRDLSELYLAWGLASREETPKGTRWSMPPVLPLPGDLLPLDAELTKRLDRIRWTMRTGPLVDGLITHLVDDLGESQEILTSLDRLAVATGRDADDVRLAVVELEEAGDARVWRGQEQADAARLEAHQRFRLVMDWDHFNETWMHLSIGADDA
;
A
#
# COMPACT_ATOMS: atom_id res chain seq x y z
N MET A 1 -42.90 35.33 3.74
CA MET A 1 -42.40 34.05 3.20
C MET A 1 -40.95 33.98 3.60
N THR A 2 -40.64 33.16 4.59
CA THR A 2 -39.27 32.92 5.05
C THR A 2 -38.76 31.71 4.30
N GLU A 3 -37.79 31.93 3.41
CA GLU A 3 -37.00 30.86 2.80
C GLU A 3 -36.27 30.13 3.92
N ASN A 4 -36.59 28.85 4.12
CA ASN A 4 -35.79 27.98 4.95
C ASN A 4 -34.47 27.73 4.21
N PRO A 5 -33.31 28.05 4.80
CA PRO A 5 -32.04 27.59 4.25
C PRO A 5 -32.07 26.06 4.27
N SER A 6 -31.97 25.46 3.08
CA SER A 6 -31.83 24.02 2.91
C SER A 6 -30.68 23.55 3.79
N VAL A 7 -31.01 22.76 4.81
CA VAL A 7 -30.02 22.06 5.62
C VAL A 7 -29.19 21.21 4.65
N PRO A 8 -27.85 21.35 4.59
CA PRO A 8 -27.02 20.48 3.77
C PRO A 8 -27.34 19.03 4.13
N GLY A 9 -27.60 18.19 3.14
CA GLY A 9 -27.76 16.76 3.36
C GLY A 9 -26.55 16.18 4.10
N PRO A 10 -26.66 14.97 4.68
CA PRO A 10 -25.51 14.32 5.29
C PRO A 10 -24.37 14.24 4.25
N ARG A 11 -23.22 14.83 4.57
CA ARG A 11 -22.01 14.72 3.74
C ARG A 11 -21.62 13.25 3.66
N ARG A 12 -21.24 12.80 2.46
CA ARG A 12 -20.75 11.42 2.28
C ARG A 12 -19.43 11.24 3.01
N ASP A 13 -19.26 10.08 3.63
CA ASP A 13 -17.99 9.69 4.22
C ASP A 13 -17.01 9.31 3.10
N MET A 14 -15.77 9.76 3.22
CA MET A 14 -14.71 9.38 2.29
C MET A 14 -14.48 7.88 2.34
N ALA A 15 -14.48 7.23 1.17
CA ALA A 15 -14.13 5.83 1.04
C ALA A 15 -12.69 5.67 0.56
N MET A 16 -12.03 4.67 1.14
CA MET A 16 -10.72 4.23 0.75
C MET A 16 -10.79 2.88 0.04
N HIS A 17 -9.98 2.69 -1.01
CA HIS A 17 -9.85 1.41 -1.66
C HIS A 17 -8.88 0.50 -0.88
N ASN A 18 -9.36 -0.63 -0.37
CA ASN A 18 -8.57 -1.53 0.49
C ASN A 18 -7.27 -2.03 -0.16
N ASP A 19 -7.26 -2.16 -1.48
CA ASP A 19 -6.13 -2.71 -2.23
C ASP A 19 -5.06 -1.67 -2.59
N TRP A 20 -5.24 -0.39 -2.23
CA TRP A 20 -4.33 0.69 -2.65
C TRP A 20 -2.87 0.45 -2.21
N TRP A 21 -2.64 0.16 -0.94
CA TRP A 21 -1.31 -0.13 -0.39
C TRP A 21 -0.72 -1.41 -0.94
N ALA A 22 -1.53 -2.47 -1.02
CA ALA A 22 -1.09 -3.76 -1.53
C ALA A 22 -0.76 -3.70 -3.04
N SER A 23 -1.40 -2.82 -3.80
CA SER A 23 -1.10 -2.65 -5.22
C SER A 23 0.27 -1.98 -5.45
N GLY A 24 0.73 -1.12 -4.53
CA GLY A 24 1.99 -0.38 -4.61
C GLY A 24 1.96 0.84 -5.54
N TRP A 25 0.77 1.31 -5.92
CA TRP A 25 0.61 2.50 -6.77
C TRP A 25 1.12 3.78 -6.11
N ASP A 26 1.15 3.85 -4.78
CA ASP A 26 1.70 4.96 -3.99
C ASP A 26 3.19 5.19 -4.22
N HIS A 27 3.93 4.17 -4.64
CA HIS A 27 5.36 4.27 -4.96
C HIS A 27 5.65 4.63 -6.42
N VAL A 28 4.61 4.68 -7.27
CA VAL A 28 4.74 4.93 -8.71
C VAL A 28 4.11 6.25 -9.11
N LEU A 29 2.96 6.59 -8.52
CA LEU A 29 2.19 7.77 -8.90
C LEU A 29 2.68 9.04 -8.20
N PRO A 30 2.41 10.22 -8.79
CA PRO A 30 2.48 11.49 -8.08
C PRO A 30 1.63 11.44 -6.81
N ARG A 31 1.92 12.33 -5.84
CA ARG A 31 1.27 12.32 -4.52
C ARG A 31 -0.26 12.38 -4.62
N GLN A 32 -0.80 13.03 -5.65
CA GLN A 32 -2.24 13.18 -5.86
C GLN A 32 -2.93 11.87 -6.23
N GLY A 33 -2.19 10.80 -6.58
CA GLY A 33 -2.75 9.48 -6.85
C GLY A 33 -3.56 8.93 -5.67
N PHE A 34 -3.03 9.05 -4.45
CA PHE A 34 -3.73 8.62 -3.24
C PHE A 34 -5.08 9.33 -3.01
N PRO A 35 -5.13 10.67 -2.90
CA PRO A 35 -6.38 11.38 -2.70
C PRO A 35 -7.33 11.26 -3.91
N LEU A 36 -6.82 11.12 -5.13
CA LEU A 36 -7.65 10.81 -6.29
C LEU A 36 -8.31 9.43 -6.17
N THR A 37 -7.58 8.41 -5.70
CA THR A 37 -8.16 7.09 -5.38
C THR A 37 -9.27 7.20 -4.35
N MET A 38 -9.09 8.02 -3.30
CA MET A 38 -10.14 8.27 -2.31
C MET A 38 -11.37 8.94 -2.93
N LEU A 39 -11.16 9.95 -3.79
CA LEU A 39 -12.22 10.68 -4.44
C LEU A 39 -13.05 9.77 -5.36
N ILE A 40 -12.39 8.94 -6.18
CA ILE A 40 -13.05 7.97 -7.06
C ILE A 40 -13.72 6.85 -6.25
N GLY A 41 -13.09 6.37 -5.17
CA GLY A 41 -13.68 5.39 -4.25
C GLY A 41 -14.97 5.92 -3.62
N THR A 42 -14.98 7.20 -3.27
CA THR A 42 -16.17 7.90 -2.75
C THR A 42 -17.23 8.08 -3.84
N ALA A 43 -16.82 8.46 -5.06
CA ALA A 43 -17.71 8.53 -6.22
C ALA A 43 -18.34 7.18 -6.59
N SER A 44 -17.67 6.08 -6.24
CA SER A 44 -18.13 4.71 -6.50
C SER A 44 -19.16 4.22 -5.49
N GLN A 45 -19.43 4.98 -4.42
CA GLN A 45 -20.43 4.62 -3.42
C GLN A 45 -21.86 4.64 -3.99
N PRO A 46 -22.75 3.76 -3.51
CA PRO A 46 -24.16 3.80 -3.90
C PRO A 46 -24.79 5.17 -3.63
N GLY A 47 -25.54 5.68 -4.61
CA GLY A 47 -26.29 6.93 -4.46
C GLY A 47 -25.52 8.20 -4.87
N PHE A 48 -24.30 8.07 -5.38
CA PHE A 48 -23.66 9.14 -6.16
C PHE A 48 -23.90 8.94 -7.67
N THR A 49 -24.14 10.03 -8.37
CA THR A 49 -24.18 10.09 -9.83
C THR A 49 -23.81 11.52 -10.22
N GLY A 50 -22.67 11.70 -10.88
CA GLY A 50 -22.06 13.00 -11.13
C GLY A 50 -20.59 12.91 -11.50
N SER A 51 -20.03 14.05 -11.89
CA SER A 51 -18.61 14.21 -12.18
C SER A 51 -17.77 14.24 -10.90
N LEU A 52 -16.45 14.08 -11.02
CA LEU A 52 -15.56 14.27 -9.86
C LEU A 52 -15.58 15.73 -9.37
N ASP A 53 -15.81 16.71 -10.25
CA ASP A 53 -16.00 18.11 -9.87
C ASP A 53 -17.25 18.29 -8.98
N ASP A 54 -18.37 17.63 -9.32
CA ASP A 54 -19.59 17.65 -8.51
C ASP A 54 -19.34 17.06 -7.11
N LEU A 55 -18.54 15.99 -7.02
CA LEU A 55 -18.20 15.37 -5.75
C LEU A 55 -17.27 16.26 -4.91
N LEU A 56 -16.26 16.85 -5.55
CA LEU A 56 -15.35 17.79 -4.91
C LEU A 56 -16.11 19.02 -4.38
N GLN A 57 -17.08 19.51 -5.16
CA GLN A 57 -17.98 20.59 -4.75
C GLN A 57 -18.86 20.20 -3.56
N GLU A 58 -19.38 18.97 -3.53
CA GLU A 58 -20.26 18.50 -2.46
C GLU A 58 -19.52 18.33 -1.12
N ILE A 59 -18.32 17.76 -1.14
CA ILE A 59 -17.59 17.36 0.08
C ILE A 59 -16.65 18.47 0.55
N PHE A 60 -15.98 19.15 -0.38
CA PHE A 60 -14.87 20.06 -0.11
C PHE A 60 -15.11 21.49 -0.60
N ASP A 61 -16.37 21.83 -0.94
CA ASP A 61 -16.74 23.14 -1.48
C ASP A 61 -15.92 23.55 -2.72
N GLY A 62 -15.43 22.56 -3.48
CA GLY A 62 -14.67 22.72 -4.73
C GLY A 62 -13.16 22.81 -4.56
N HIS A 63 -12.63 22.74 -3.33
CA HIS A 63 -11.20 22.89 -3.04
C HIS A 63 -10.71 21.89 -2.00
N TRP A 64 -9.70 21.09 -2.35
CA TRP A 64 -9.06 20.14 -1.45
C TRP A 64 -7.53 20.16 -1.63
N ASP A 65 -6.82 20.59 -0.59
CA ASP A 65 -5.37 20.73 -0.62
C ASP A 65 -4.64 19.41 -0.94
N MET A 66 -5.25 18.26 -0.61
CA MET A 66 -4.67 16.96 -0.94
C MET A 66 -4.61 16.66 -2.43
N ILE A 67 -5.48 17.21 -3.27
CA ILE A 67 -5.32 17.10 -4.73
C ILE A 67 -4.58 18.31 -5.32
N GLY A 68 -4.16 19.28 -4.50
CA GLY A 68 -3.54 20.52 -4.98
C GLY A 68 -4.55 21.62 -5.32
N GLY A 69 -5.75 21.58 -4.73
CA GLY A 69 -6.82 22.54 -4.94
C GLY A 69 -8.01 21.90 -5.64
N ASP A 70 -8.03 21.95 -6.97
CA ASP A 70 -9.07 21.33 -7.79
C ASP A 70 -8.50 20.25 -8.73
N LEU A 71 -9.33 19.72 -9.62
CA LEU A 71 -8.89 18.68 -10.57
C LEU A 71 -7.94 19.23 -11.65
N ASP A 72 -7.90 20.54 -11.88
CA ASP A 72 -6.99 21.18 -12.82
C ASP A 72 -5.67 21.59 -12.14
N GLY A 73 -5.52 21.29 -10.85
CA GLY A 73 -4.29 21.43 -10.09
C GLY A 73 -3.14 20.61 -10.65
N ALA A 74 -1.94 21.19 -10.61
CA ALA A 74 -0.71 20.54 -11.06
C ALA A 74 -0.30 19.38 -10.15
N LEU A 75 0.27 18.35 -10.75
CA LEU A 75 0.78 17.18 -10.04
C LEU A 75 2.15 17.45 -9.40
N THR A 76 2.42 16.80 -8.28
CA THR A 76 3.73 16.85 -7.60
C THR A 76 4.05 15.49 -6.96
N PHE A 77 5.33 15.21 -6.75
CA PHE A 77 5.83 14.05 -6.00
C PHE A 77 6.20 14.37 -4.55
N SER A 78 6.25 15.65 -4.18
CA SER A 78 6.53 16.12 -2.80
C SER A 78 5.52 17.17 -2.35
N TRP A 79 5.34 17.32 -1.03
CA TRP A 79 4.50 18.36 -0.43
C TRP A 79 5.29 19.64 -0.15
N PRO A 80 4.82 20.85 -0.50
CA PRO A 80 5.54 22.12 -0.28
C PRO A 80 6.09 22.29 1.15
N ASP A 81 5.41 21.74 2.13
CA ASP A 81 5.68 21.77 3.56
C ASP A 81 6.32 20.50 4.13
N GLU A 82 6.60 19.48 3.31
CA GLU A 82 7.34 18.27 3.72
C GLU A 82 8.73 18.65 4.26
N GLU A 83 9.08 18.13 5.43
CA GLU A 83 10.43 18.28 5.97
C GLU A 83 11.42 17.57 5.05
N TRP A 84 12.44 18.31 4.60
CA TRP A 84 13.38 17.81 3.61
C TRP A 84 14.60 17.22 4.29
N ASP A 85 14.84 15.93 4.08
CA ASP A 85 16.07 15.27 4.52
C ASP A 85 17.22 15.53 3.53
N TYR A 86 18.13 16.40 3.94
CA TYR A 86 19.32 16.75 3.16
C TYR A 86 20.41 15.65 3.20
N GLU A 87 20.34 14.71 4.14
CA GLU A 87 21.28 13.58 4.23
C GLU A 87 20.91 12.48 3.24
N GLU A 88 19.62 12.16 3.10
CA GLU A 88 19.13 11.18 2.12
C GLU A 88 19.15 11.69 0.68
N ALA A 89 18.96 13.01 0.49
CA ALA A 89 18.81 13.62 -0.82
C ALA A 89 19.60 14.95 -0.94
N PRO A 90 20.95 14.87 -1.02
CA PRO A 90 21.83 16.03 -0.97
C PRO A 90 21.71 16.96 -2.19
N GLU A 91 21.20 16.45 -3.32
CA GLU A 91 20.95 17.24 -4.53
C GLU A 91 19.82 18.26 -4.35
N GLY A 92 19.03 18.13 -3.27
CA GLY A 92 17.98 19.04 -2.91
C GLY A 92 16.64 18.72 -3.58
N ARG A 93 15.59 19.32 -3.02
CA ARG A 93 14.20 18.96 -3.31
C ARG A 93 13.80 19.09 -4.78
N GLU A 94 14.16 20.20 -5.41
CA GLU A 94 13.83 20.45 -6.82
C GLU A 94 14.49 19.42 -7.75
N ALA A 95 15.73 19.03 -7.47
CA ALA A 95 16.44 18.03 -8.26
C ALA A 95 15.82 16.63 -8.11
N CYS A 96 15.42 16.27 -6.89
CA CYS A 96 14.74 15.00 -6.63
C CYS A 96 13.35 14.95 -7.26
N GLU A 97 12.58 16.03 -7.17
CA GLU A 97 11.29 16.18 -7.83
C GLU A 97 11.44 16.04 -9.36
N ALA A 98 12.43 16.72 -9.95
CA ALA A 98 12.72 16.62 -11.38
C ALA A 98 13.12 15.19 -11.81
N ASN A 99 13.94 14.51 -11.02
CA ASN A 99 14.33 13.11 -11.27
C ASN A 99 13.13 12.15 -11.19
N ARG A 100 12.22 12.33 -10.22
CA ARG A 100 10.97 11.56 -10.15
C ARG A 100 10.10 11.78 -11.38
N TRP A 101 9.97 13.03 -11.83
CA TRP A 101 9.26 13.37 -13.06
C TRP A 101 9.90 12.75 -14.31
N GLU A 102 11.23 12.80 -14.44
CA GLU A 102 11.95 12.19 -15.57
C GLU A 102 11.69 10.68 -15.63
N LYS A 103 11.76 9.99 -14.49
CA LYS A 103 11.46 8.55 -14.40
C LYS A 103 10.01 8.24 -14.74
N PHE A 104 9.07 9.02 -14.20
CA PHE A 104 7.65 8.82 -14.43
C PHE A 104 7.28 9.07 -15.90
N ASP A 105 7.75 10.16 -16.50
CA ASP A 105 7.56 10.47 -17.93
C ASP A 105 8.13 9.35 -18.81
N ALA A 106 9.38 8.94 -18.57
CA ALA A 106 10.01 7.87 -19.34
C ALA A 106 9.18 6.57 -19.29
N MET A 107 8.63 6.24 -18.13
CA MET A 107 7.80 5.05 -17.92
C MET A 107 6.48 5.14 -18.70
N LEU A 108 5.78 6.27 -18.61
CA LEU A 108 4.53 6.51 -19.34
C LEU A 108 4.74 6.51 -20.86
N THR A 109 5.77 7.23 -21.31
CA THR A 109 6.13 7.31 -22.72
C THR A 109 6.49 5.93 -23.28
N ALA A 110 7.25 5.11 -22.54
CA ALA A 110 7.59 3.75 -22.95
C ALA A 110 6.36 2.82 -23.02
N ALA A 111 5.36 3.02 -22.16
CA ALA A 111 4.09 2.30 -22.17
C ALA A 111 3.09 2.86 -23.21
N GLY A 112 3.40 3.98 -23.87
CA GLY A 112 2.53 4.63 -24.85
C GLY A 112 1.38 5.45 -24.23
N PHE A 113 1.50 5.84 -22.96
CA PHE A 113 0.55 6.70 -22.27
C PHE A 113 0.98 8.17 -22.32
N PRO A 114 0.02 9.13 -22.35
CA PRO A 114 0.34 10.54 -22.21
C PRO A 114 0.82 10.86 -20.80
N VAL A 115 1.72 11.83 -20.68
CA VAL A 115 2.15 12.37 -19.37
C VAL A 115 1.05 13.29 -18.84
N PRO A 116 0.51 13.05 -17.63
CA PRO A 116 -0.55 13.88 -17.08
C PRO A 116 0.04 15.20 -16.55
N ALA A 117 -0.58 16.32 -16.88
CA ALA A 117 -0.19 17.63 -16.33
C ALA A 117 -1.00 17.96 -15.07
N THR A 118 -2.23 17.47 -15.00
CA THR A 118 -3.22 17.78 -13.97
C THR A 118 -3.79 16.53 -13.29
N VAL A 119 -4.46 16.71 -12.15
CA VAL A 119 -5.21 15.62 -11.50
C VAL A 119 -6.30 15.05 -12.41
N ARG A 120 -6.91 15.91 -13.25
CA ARG A 120 -7.89 15.50 -14.25
C ARG A 120 -7.26 14.58 -15.28
N ASP A 121 -6.08 14.93 -15.81
CA ASP A 121 -5.35 14.06 -16.74
C ASP A 121 -4.98 12.72 -16.08
N LEU A 122 -4.56 12.76 -14.80
CA LEU A 122 -4.28 11.55 -14.03
C LEU A 122 -5.53 10.68 -13.87
N SER A 123 -6.71 11.27 -13.69
CA SER A 123 -7.97 10.52 -13.62
C SER A 123 -8.32 9.83 -14.94
N GLU A 124 -7.96 10.41 -16.08
CA GLU A 124 -8.11 9.76 -17.39
C GLU A 124 -7.14 8.58 -17.54
N LEU A 125 -5.92 8.68 -17.00
CA LEU A 125 -5.01 7.54 -16.92
C LEU A 125 -5.55 6.41 -16.04
N TYR A 126 -6.19 6.74 -14.91
CA TYR A 126 -6.85 5.74 -14.06
C TYR A 126 -7.91 4.94 -14.84
N LEU A 127 -8.67 5.62 -15.71
CA LEU A 127 -9.63 4.97 -16.59
C LEU A 127 -8.93 4.10 -17.65
N ALA A 128 -7.85 4.58 -18.26
CA ALA A 128 -7.08 3.84 -19.27
C ALA A 128 -6.42 2.58 -18.69
N TRP A 129 -5.98 2.65 -17.43
CA TRP A 129 -5.37 1.55 -16.68
C TRP A 129 -6.37 0.59 -16.04
N GLY A 130 -7.66 0.92 -16.07
CA GLY A 130 -8.68 0.12 -15.39
C GLY A 130 -8.61 0.19 -13.87
N LEU A 131 -7.92 1.18 -13.29
CA LEU A 131 -7.98 1.49 -11.86
C LEU A 131 -9.36 2.04 -11.47
N ALA A 132 -10.04 2.65 -12.43
CA ALA A 132 -11.40 3.13 -12.31
C ALA A 132 -12.17 2.83 -13.60
N SER A 133 -13.49 2.94 -13.52
CA SER A 133 -14.37 2.93 -14.69
C SER A 133 -15.45 3.99 -14.51
N ARG A 134 -15.85 4.61 -15.62
CA ARG A 134 -16.99 5.52 -15.68
C ARG A 134 -18.02 5.04 -16.69
N GLU A 135 -19.27 5.09 -16.31
CA GLU A 135 -20.42 4.82 -17.17
C GLU A 135 -21.29 6.07 -17.25
N GLU A 136 -21.48 6.60 -18.46
CA GLU A 136 -22.39 7.73 -18.68
C GLU A 136 -23.84 7.24 -18.72
N THR A 137 -24.65 7.70 -17.78
CA THR A 137 -26.07 7.35 -17.70
C THR A 137 -26.96 8.59 -17.93
N PRO A 138 -28.26 8.42 -18.24
CA PRO A 138 -29.19 9.56 -18.32
C PRO A 138 -29.32 10.38 -17.03
N LYS A 139 -28.88 9.83 -15.89
CA LYS A 139 -28.89 10.50 -14.58
C LYS A 139 -27.55 11.19 -14.25
N GLY A 140 -26.55 11.05 -15.11
CA GLY A 140 -25.17 11.51 -14.93
C GLY A 140 -24.16 10.36 -14.92
N THR A 141 -22.92 10.67 -14.57
CA THR A 141 -21.80 9.71 -14.59
C THR A 141 -21.81 8.82 -13.36
N ARG A 142 -21.66 7.50 -13.58
CA ARG A 142 -21.49 6.52 -12.51
C ARG A 142 -20.05 6.04 -12.49
N TRP A 143 -19.41 6.12 -11.33
CA TRP A 143 -18.05 5.63 -11.12
C TRP A 143 -18.04 4.25 -10.47
N SER A 144 -16.99 3.49 -10.74
CA SER A 144 -16.71 2.22 -10.07
C SER A 144 -15.20 1.96 -10.07
N MET A 145 -14.75 1.18 -9.09
CA MET A 145 -13.39 0.64 -9.03
C MET A 145 -13.44 -0.89 -9.00
N PRO A 146 -12.46 -1.59 -9.59
CA PRO A 146 -12.39 -3.04 -9.49
C PRO A 146 -12.05 -3.44 -8.04
N PRO A 147 -12.53 -4.61 -7.55
CA PRO A 147 -12.27 -5.04 -6.18
C PRO A 147 -10.79 -5.32 -5.88
N VAL A 148 -10.00 -5.60 -6.93
CA VAL A 148 -8.56 -5.77 -6.91
C VAL A 148 -7.99 -4.86 -7.99
N LEU A 149 -7.06 -3.99 -7.61
CA LEU A 149 -6.42 -3.08 -8.55
C LEU A 149 -5.39 -3.86 -9.38
N PRO A 150 -5.28 -3.60 -10.70
CA PRO A 150 -4.14 -4.11 -11.47
C PRO A 150 -2.83 -3.59 -10.88
N LEU A 151 -1.77 -4.40 -10.96
CA LEU A 151 -0.48 -4.01 -10.43
C LEU A 151 0.22 -3.04 -11.39
N PRO A 152 1.05 -2.10 -10.89
CA PRO A 152 1.81 -1.22 -11.75
C PRO A 152 2.67 -1.98 -12.78
N GLY A 153 3.26 -3.11 -12.38
CA GLY A 153 4.10 -3.94 -13.26
C GLY A 153 3.35 -4.65 -14.38
N ASP A 154 2.02 -4.76 -14.29
CA ASP A 154 1.20 -5.32 -15.37
C ASP A 154 0.94 -4.28 -16.49
N LEU A 155 1.07 -2.98 -16.18
CA LEU A 155 0.67 -1.88 -17.04
C LEU A 155 1.84 -1.01 -17.50
N LEU A 156 2.90 -0.95 -16.70
CA LEU A 156 4.03 -0.05 -16.89
C LEU A 156 5.35 -0.84 -16.90
N PRO A 157 6.31 -0.47 -17.76
CA PRO A 157 7.64 -1.09 -17.78
C PRO A 157 8.45 -0.60 -16.58
N LEU A 158 8.35 -1.33 -15.47
CA LEU A 158 9.12 -1.03 -14.26
C LEU A 158 10.57 -1.53 -14.41
N ASP A 159 11.51 -0.80 -13.81
CA ASP A 159 12.87 -1.30 -13.67
C ASP A 159 12.94 -2.44 -12.62
N ALA A 160 14.05 -3.17 -12.63
CA ALA A 160 14.22 -4.34 -11.76
C ALA A 160 14.29 -3.98 -10.27
N GLU A 161 14.78 -2.79 -9.93
CA GLU A 161 14.90 -2.33 -8.55
C GLU A 161 13.52 -2.00 -7.98
N LEU A 162 12.73 -1.20 -8.71
CA LEU A 162 11.36 -0.86 -8.35
C LEU A 162 10.47 -2.10 -8.31
N THR A 163 10.60 -3.01 -9.28
CA THR A 163 9.86 -4.28 -9.26
C THR A 163 10.13 -5.06 -7.98
N LYS A 164 11.42 -5.26 -7.65
CA LYS A 164 11.83 -5.97 -6.43
C LYS A 164 11.34 -5.27 -5.17
N ARG A 165 11.38 -3.94 -5.14
CA ARG A 165 10.86 -3.15 -4.01
C ARG A 165 9.36 -3.36 -3.82
N LEU A 166 8.57 -3.25 -4.89
CA LEU A 166 7.12 -3.47 -4.83
C LEU A 166 6.77 -4.91 -4.44
N ASP A 167 7.50 -5.91 -4.94
CA ASP A 167 7.33 -7.30 -4.53
C ASP A 167 7.59 -7.48 -3.03
N ARG A 168 8.65 -6.84 -2.50
CA ARG A 168 8.96 -6.89 -1.08
C ARG A 168 7.87 -6.24 -0.23
N ILE A 169 7.36 -5.07 -0.62
CA ILE A 169 6.27 -4.39 0.10
C ILE A 169 5.02 -5.26 0.15
N ARG A 170 4.61 -5.83 -1.00
CA ARG A 170 3.48 -6.76 -1.08
C ARG A 170 3.66 -7.96 -0.17
N TRP A 171 4.86 -8.53 -0.18
CA TRP A 171 5.20 -9.64 0.67
C TRP A 171 5.06 -9.26 2.15
N THR A 172 5.68 -8.15 2.58
CA THR A 172 5.60 -7.66 3.97
C THR A 172 4.17 -7.34 4.41
N MET A 173 3.34 -6.71 3.57
CA MET A 173 1.94 -6.46 3.92
C MET A 173 1.13 -7.76 4.09
N ARG A 174 1.46 -8.79 3.31
CA ARG A 174 0.83 -10.11 3.43
C ARG A 174 1.31 -10.86 4.67
N THR A 175 2.61 -10.81 4.97
CA THR A 175 3.22 -11.62 6.03
C THR A 175 3.23 -10.93 7.39
N GLY A 176 3.19 -9.59 7.46
CA GLY A 176 3.24 -8.81 8.70
C GLY A 176 2.27 -9.31 9.77
N PRO A 177 0.94 -9.34 9.52
CA PRO A 177 -0.03 -9.84 10.50
C PRO A 177 0.14 -11.32 10.88
N LEU A 178 0.82 -12.10 10.04
CA LEU A 178 1.13 -13.52 10.29
C LEU A 178 2.36 -13.64 11.19
N VAL A 179 3.40 -12.85 10.92
CA VAL A 179 4.59 -12.72 11.75
C VAL A 179 4.21 -12.20 13.13
N ASP A 180 3.41 -11.13 13.22
CA ASP A 180 2.94 -10.57 14.49
C ASP A 180 2.25 -11.64 15.34
N GLY A 181 1.31 -12.39 14.75
CA GLY A 181 0.60 -13.45 15.46
C GLY A 181 1.53 -14.58 15.94
N LEU A 182 2.56 -14.91 15.16
CA LEU A 182 3.56 -15.89 15.57
C LEU A 182 4.46 -15.35 16.69
N ILE A 183 4.94 -14.11 16.57
CA ILE A 183 5.79 -13.46 17.56
C ILE A 183 5.05 -13.30 18.89
N THR A 184 3.78 -12.87 18.88
CA THR A 184 2.95 -12.81 20.09
C THR A 184 2.91 -14.17 20.80
N HIS A 185 2.73 -15.27 20.07
CA HIS A 185 2.77 -16.61 20.69
C HIS A 185 4.17 -16.93 21.26
N LEU A 186 5.25 -16.63 20.53
CA LEU A 186 6.61 -16.91 20.98
C LEU A 186 7.01 -16.09 22.22
N VAL A 187 6.54 -14.84 22.32
CA VAL A 187 6.82 -13.94 23.44
C VAL A 187 5.91 -14.26 24.62
N ASP A 188 4.59 -14.20 24.43
CA ASP A 188 3.63 -14.23 25.53
C ASP A 188 3.43 -15.63 26.11
N ASP A 189 3.39 -16.66 25.26
CA ASP A 189 3.12 -18.04 25.71
C ASP A 189 4.42 -18.82 25.99
N LEU A 190 5.49 -18.55 25.25
CA LEU A 190 6.77 -19.28 25.35
C LEU A 190 7.91 -18.48 26.00
N GLY A 191 7.67 -17.22 26.37
CA GLY A 191 8.61 -16.39 27.13
C GLY A 191 9.92 -16.10 26.40
N GLU A 192 9.86 -15.76 25.10
CA GLU A 192 11.02 -15.43 24.27
C GLU A 192 12.07 -16.56 24.19
N SER A 193 11.59 -17.80 24.12
CA SER A 193 12.47 -18.96 23.97
C SER A 193 13.36 -18.84 22.72
N GLN A 194 14.69 -18.85 22.91
CA GLN A 194 15.65 -18.77 21.80
C GLN A 194 15.57 -19.96 20.83
N GLU A 195 15.18 -21.14 21.33
CA GLU A 195 15.04 -22.34 20.52
C GLU A 195 13.79 -23.11 20.92
N ILE A 196 12.94 -23.44 19.95
CA ILE A 196 11.76 -24.27 20.16
C ILE A 196 11.74 -25.46 19.20
N LEU A 197 11.41 -26.65 19.72
CA LEU A 197 11.20 -27.86 18.92
C LEU A 197 9.70 -28.03 18.62
N THR A 198 9.31 -27.69 17.40
CA THR A 198 7.89 -27.61 17.00
C THR A 198 7.63 -28.26 15.63
N SER A 199 6.42 -28.10 15.10
CA SER A 199 6.03 -28.37 13.71
C SER A 199 5.05 -27.28 13.27
N LEU A 200 4.82 -27.11 11.96
CA LEU A 200 3.89 -26.09 11.48
C LEU A 200 2.47 -26.36 12.01
N ASP A 201 2.04 -27.63 12.06
CA ASP A 201 0.74 -28.01 12.65
C ASP A 201 0.57 -27.52 14.10
N ARG A 202 1.65 -27.58 14.90
CA ARG A 202 1.60 -27.18 16.31
C ARG A 202 1.53 -25.66 16.45
N LEU A 203 2.33 -24.96 15.66
CA LEU A 203 2.29 -23.50 15.60
C LEU A 203 0.96 -22.99 15.06
N ALA A 204 0.39 -23.66 14.05
CA ALA A 204 -0.92 -23.36 13.50
C ALA A 204 -2.02 -23.48 14.56
N VAL A 205 -2.03 -24.59 15.32
CA VAL A 205 -2.96 -24.78 16.45
C VAL A 205 -2.75 -23.71 17.53
N ALA A 206 -1.51 -23.38 17.87
CA ALA A 206 -1.21 -22.41 18.92
C ALA A 206 -1.60 -20.97 18.55
N THR A 207 -1.42 -20.60 17.28
CA THR A 207 -1.73 -19.26 16.76
C THR A 207 -3.17 -19.12 16.23
N GLY A 208 -3.92 -20.23 16.14
CA GLY A 208 -5.25 -20.25 15.53
C GLY A 208 -5.24 -19.97 14.03
N ARG A 209 -4.11 -20.23 13.35
CA ARG A 209 -3.88 -20.00 11.91
C ARG A 209 -3.85 -21.32 11.12
N ASP A 210 -3.86 -21.23 9.81
CA ASP A 210 -3.56 -22.37 8.94
C ASP A 210 -2.04 -22.65 8.88
N ALA A 211 -1.66 -23.90 8.62
CA ALA A 211 -0.25 -24.28 8.52
C ALA A 211 0.50 -23.57 7.39
N ASP A 212 -0.19 -23.20 6.30
CA ASP A 212 0.39 -22.45 5.20
C ASP A 212 0.68 -21.00 5.60
N ASP A 213 -0.21 -20.36 6.35
CA ASP A 213 -0.01 -19.00 6.88
C ASP A 213 1.17 -18.97 7.86
N VAL A 214 1.26 -19.97 8.75
CA VAL A 214 2.41 -20.10 9.65
C VAL A 214 3.69 -20.33 8.87
N ARG A 215 3.66 -21.13 7.79
CA ARG A 215 4.84 -21.31 6.94
C ARG A 215 5.31 -19.98 6.36
N LEU A 216 4.39 -19.15 5.86
CA LEU A 216 4.72 -17.83 5.33
C LEU A 216 5.37 -16.93 6.39
N ALA A 217 4.86 -16.93 7.62
CA ALA A 217 5.46 -16.19 8.73
C ALA A 217 6.88 -16.67 9.06
N VAL A 218 7.10 -17.99 9.10
CA VAL A 218 8.44 -18.56 9.37
C VAL A 218 9.41 -18.26 8.23
N VAL A 219 8.97 -18.32 6.97
CA VAL A 219 9.77 -17.91 5.80
C VAL A 219 10.17 -16.46 5.91
N GLU A 220 9.25 -15.56 6.25
CA GLU A 220 9.57 -14.14 6.40
C GLU A 220 10.61 -13.89 7.50
N LEU A 221 10.46 -14.55 8.66
CA LEU A 221 11.46 -14.46 9.74
C LEU A 221 12.84 -14.99 9.31
N GLU A 222 12.89 -16.06 8.50
CA GLU A 222 14.15 -16.58 7.96
C GLU A 222 14.77 -15.63 6.92
N GLU A 223 13.97 -15.06 6.02
CA GLU A 223 14.43 -14.12 4.99
C GLU A 223 14.88 -12.78 5.58
N ALA A 224 14.23 -12.31 6.64
CA ALA A 224 14.63 -11.12 7.40
C ALA A 224 15.89 -11.36 8.24
N GLY A 225 16.27 -12.62 8.49
CA GLY A 225 17.42 -12.99 9.32
C GLY A 225 17.10 -13.10 10.81
N ASP A 226 15.84 -12.92 11.20
CA ASP A 226 15.34 -12.97 12.58
C ASP A 226 15.21 -14.39 13.13
N ALA A 227 15.18 -15.39 12.25
CA ALA A 227 15.08 -16.79 12.64
C ALA A 227 15.90 -17.71 11.73
N ARG A 228 16.20 -18.90 12.26
CA ARG A 228 16.78 -20.00 11.49
C ARG A 228 16.02 -21.29 11.77
N VAL A 229 15.75 -22.05 10.72
CA VAL A 229 15.07 -23.33 10.81
C VAL A 229 16.08 -24.47 10.68
N TRP A 230 16.03 -25.43 11.60
CA TRP A 230 16.91 -26.60 11.59
C TRP A 230 16.11 -27.90 11.62
N ARG A 231 16.56 -28.89 10.84
CA ARG A 231 16.11 -30.28 10.94
C ARG A 231 17.28 -31.19 11.28
N GLY A 232 17.26 -31.73 12.49
CA GLY A 232 18.43 -32.42 13.03
C GLY A 232 19.61 -31.45 13.14
N GLN A 233 20.73 -31.78 12.50
CA GLN A 233 21.94 -30.92 12.48
C GLN A 233 22.07 -30.04 11.24
N GLU A 234 21.13 -30.12 10.30
CA GLU A 234 21.17 -29.36 9.04
C GLU A 234 20.18 -28.21 9.07
N GLN A 235 20.57 -27.06 8.49
CA GLN A 235 19.65 -25.96 8.25
C GLN A 235 18.65 -26.41 7.19
N ALA A 236 17.37 -26.14 7.42
CA ALA A 236 16.28 -26.51 6.54
C ALA A 236 15.61 -25.24 5.99
N ASP A 237 15.20 -25.33 4.73
CA ASP A 237 14.43 -24.28 4.06
C ASP A 237 12.99 -24.26 4.59
N ALA A 238 12.61 -23.16 5.26
CA ALA A 238 11.26 -22.98 5.82
C ALA A 238 10.15 -23.16 4.77
N ALA A 239 10.38 -22.72 3.53
CA ALA A 239 9.37 -22.76 2.47
C ALA A 239 9.04 -24.19 2.03
N ARG A 240 9.90 -25.16 2.33
CA ARG A 240 9.76 -26.58 1.96
C ARG A 240 9.36 -27.49 3.11
N LEU A 241 9.04 -26.93 4.28
CA LEU A 241 8.59 -27.71 5.42
C LEU A 241 7.18 -28.26 5.20
N GLU A 242 7.06 -29.58 5.31
CA GLU A 242 5.76 -30.25 5.40
C GLU A 242 5.12 -29.98 6.77
N ALA A 243 3.79 -29.86 6.82
CA ALA A 243 3.10 -29.33 8.00
C ALA A 243 3.36 -30.12 9.31
N HIS A 244 3.45 -31.44 9.19
CA HIS A 244 3.67 -32.38 10.30
C HIS A 244 5.16 -32.57 10.66
N GLN A 245 6.09 -32.05 9.85
CA GLN A 245 7.52 -32.27 10.10
C GLN A 245 7.98 -31.47 11.32
N ARG A 246 8.73 -32.15 12.18
CA ARG A 246 9.34 -31.49 13.34
C ARG A 246 10.61 -30.77 12.92
N PHE A 247 10.75 -29.54 13.38
CA PHE A 247 11.92 -28.69 13.17
C PHE A 247 12.22 -27.89 14.44
N ARG A 248 13.44 -27.36 14.50
CA ARG A 248 13.88 -26.44 15.54
C ARG A 248 13.85 -25.04 14.96
N LEU A 249 13.03 -24.18 15.53
CA LEU A 249 13.02 -22.76 15.21
C LEU A 249 13.95 -22.06 16.21
N VAL A 250 14.99 -21.42 15.70
CA VAL A 250 15.96 -20.68 16.49
C VAL A 250 15.77 -19.20 16.20
N MET A 251 15.38 -18.42 17.20
CA MET A 251 15.14 -16.98 17.08
C MET A 251 16.41 -16.20 17.41
N ASP A 252 16.67 -15.15 16.63
CA ASP A 252 17.66 -14.11 16.93
C ASP A 252 16.92 -12.87 17.46
N TRP A 253 16.59 -12.89 18.75
CA TRP A 253 15.79 -11.83 19.38
C TRP A 253 16.50 -10.48 19.40
N ASP A 254 17.84 -10.47 19.42
CA ASP A 254 18.60 -9.23 19.39
C ASP A 254 18.44 -8.56 18.02
N HIS A 255 18.67 -9.32 16.93
CA HIS A 255 18.45 -8.82 15.56
C HIS A 255 16.98 -8.41 15.32
N PHE A 256 16.05 -9.23 15.79
CA PHE A 256 14.62 -8.95 15.66
C PHE A 256 14.26 -7.64 16.36
N ASN A 257 14.66 -7.46 17.61
CA ASN A 257 14.34 -6.26 18.39
C ASN A 257 14.98 -4.99 17.82
N GLU A 258 16.23 -5.06 17.34
CA GLU A 258 16.88 -3.94 16.65
C GLU A 258 16.06 -3.53 15.40
N THR A 259 15.68 -4.49 14.57
CA THR A 259 14.90 -4.25 13.34
C THR A 259 13.48 -3.74 13.66
N TRP A 260 12.82 -4.28 14.68
CA TRP A 260 11.46 -3.90 15.08
C TRP A 260 11.39 -2.53 15.76
N MET A 261 12.39 -2.16 16.56
CA MET A 261 12.49 -0.81 17.12
C MET A 261 12.65 0.24 16.02
N HIS A 262 13.39 -0.06 14.96
CA HIS A 262 13.50 0.83 13.80
C HIS A 262 12.18 0.96 13.02
N LEU A 263 11.40 -0.11 12.89
CA LEU A 263 10.08 -0.08 12.25
C LEU A 263 9.00 0.64 13.09
N SER A 264 9.05 0.52 14.42
CA SER A 264 8.09 1.21 15.31
C SER A 264 8.36 2.72 15.42
N ILE A 265 9.61 3.16 15.26
CA ILE A 265 9.96 4.59 15.27
C ILE A 265 9.61 5.25 13.93
N GLY A 266 9.63 4.52 12.81
CA GLY A 266 9.22 5.03 11.50
C GLY A 266 7.70 5.11 11.25
N ALA A 267 6.87 4.57 12.16
CA ALA A 267 5.41 4.58 12.05
C ALA A 267 4.74 5.76 12.79
N ASP A 268 5.48 6.45 13.66
CA ASP A 268 4.99 7.66 14.36
C ASP A 268 5.34 8.96 13.60
N ASP A 269 6.19 8.89 12.56
CA ASP A 269 6.63 10.03 11.74
C ASP A 269 6.17 9.94 10.26
N ALA A 270 5.00 9.33 9.99
CA ALA A 270 4.36 9.34 8.66
C ALA A 270 2.90 9.83 8.70
#